data_AF-A0A7S2VSC1-F1
#
_entry.id   AF-A0A7S2VSC1-F1
#
_cell.length_a   1.000
_cell.length_b   1.000
_cell.length_c   1.000
_cell.angle_alpha   90.00
_cell.angle_beta   90.00
_cell.angle_gamma   90.00
#
_symmetry.space_group_name_H-M   'P 1'
#
loop_
_entity.id
_entity.type
_entity.pdbx_description
1 polymer ?
#
loop_
_entity_poly.entity_id
_entity_poly.type
_entity_poly.pdbx_seq_one_letter_code
_entity_poly.pdbx_strand_id
1 'polypeptide(L)'
;MAARLSLSNADVRHTATKTMSFDMFLDILFIRNLKEYIAPDKQELVAEAVRSLLTPHWHEVISEATRDALDVDFLSEWSRFDVYMNILILVVVFINLLAAGISLDYSPGHWGWFALEIGCLLVFVAEVVTKLRTDGVRKYFLGRQRRLHMLDVGVMILSFIEVCISIYVLHVPARQDLPTGVWLAALGRILKVACVVRLMKFVQSPALTDLVNMLLGFMIGFPVLLWVMVLFCATLLILGFLGRLFLGPAPGQDMVATCGNPDTILDQGDATCKVHHMYGEVYFGSLATSCFTAFRFMLGDFATRGGRSMLVAFSNGYGNVFNIAFIVYMVSVIFGLFNIITAIFVDRTTSGLKRESEQRKYIRQYGRAYVQDRLRELVTRVSELWRKFPRSSMHGRRLMSAKREGSARSQSGRVSIVDFSLDEEEFRAVMKDARVHELMTELDVATANPASFFNAFSPDNGGAVTLRGMVEGILRLRGEPHKSDVIASAMSIQALHDKFDRFALMQSPNGVNMS
;
A
#
# COMPACT_ATOMS: atom_id res chain seq x y z
N MET A 1 -52.41 30.78 4.58
CA MET A 1 -52.87 32.02 5.25
C MET A 1 -53.08 31.69 6.72
N ALA A 2 -52.03 31.75 7.53
CA ALA A 2 -51.53 32.93 8.24
C ALA A 2 -52.11 33.00 9.66
N ALA A 3 -51.40 32.39 10.62
CA ALA A 3 -51.43 32.80 12.01
C ALA A 3 -49.98 32.73 12.54
N ARG A 4 -49.32 33.89 12.48
CA ARG A 4 -48.04 34.16 13.12
C ARG A 4 -48.25 34.11 14.64
N LEU A 5 -47.51 33.26 15.34
CA LEU A 5 -47.22 33.45 16.75
C LEU A 5 -45.78 33.93 16.86
N SER A 6 -45.65 35.26 16.89
CA SER A 6 -44.47 35.97 17.33
C SER A 6 -44.25 35.72 18.81
N LEU A 7 -43.25 34.88 19.14
CA LEU A 7 -42.71 34.87 20.50
C LEU A 7 -41.63 35.96 20.60
N SER A 8 -41.99 36.93 21.43
CA SER A 8 -41.23 38.11 21.83
C SER A 8 -39.94 37.73 22.54
N ASN A 9 -38.83 38.33 22.09
CA ASN A 9 -37.56 38.42 22.79
C ASN A 9 -37.74 39.27 24.07
N ALA A 10 -37.98 38.65 25.22
CA ALA A 10 -37.77 39.27 26.53
C ALA A 10 -37.97 38.26 27.69
N ASP A 11 -36.99 37.38 27.93
CA ASP A 11 -36.57 36.92 29.27
C ASP A 11 -35.47 35.84 29.12
N VAL A 12 -34.27 36.24 28.69
CA VAL A 12 -33.06 35.42 28.88
C VAL A 12 -32.61 35.64 30.32
N ARG A 13 -33.35 35.05 31.27
CA ARG A 13 -32.93 34.96 32.67
C ARG A 13 -31.91 33.85 32.79
N HIS A 14 -30.69 34.22 33.17
CA HIS A 14 -29.65 33.38 33.79
C HIS A 14 -29.88 31.87 33.69
N THR A 15 -29.64 31.28 32.51
CA THR A 15 -29.30 29.86 32.44
C THR A 15 -27.91 29.74 33.06
N ALA A 16 -27.88 29.41 34.34
CA ALA A 16 -26.67 28.92 34.98
C ALA A 16 -26.13 27.79 34.11
N THR A 17 -25.03 28.05 33.41
CA THR A 17 -24.27 27.05 32.67
C THR A 17 -23.76 26.07 33.72
N LYS A 18 -24.54 25.03 33.98
CA LYS A 18 -24.10 23.89 34.79
C LYS A 18 -22.95 23.26 34.03
N THR A 19 -21.74 23.56 34.48
CA THR A 19 -20.52 22.89 34.04
C THR A 19 -20.65 21.44 34.45
N MET A 20 -20.89 20.59 33.46
CA MET A 20 -20.86 19.15 33.64
C MET A 20 -19.41 18.73 33.76
N SER A 21 -19.04 17.99 34.81
CA SER A 21 -17.69 17.41 34.86
C SER A 21 -17.53 16.44 33.70
N PHE A 22 -16.32 16.39 33.15
CA PHE A 22 -15.99 15.49 32.05
C PHE A 22 -16.29 14.03 32.38
N ASP A 23 -16.17 13.63 33.66
CA ASP A 23 -16.49 12.30 34.13
C ASP A 23 -17.98 11.98 34.05
N MET A 24 -18.83 12.93 34.46
CA MET A 24 -20.28 12.79 34.31
C MET A 24 -20.66 12.70 32.83
N PHE A 25 -19.93 13.40 31.95
CA PHE A 25 -20.14 13.36 30.51
C PHE A 25 -19.77 12.00 29.90
N LEU A 26 -18.62 11.42 30.28
CA LEU A 26 -18.22 10.08 29.86
C LEU A 26 -19.19 9.01 30.36
N ASP A 27 -19.62 9.09 31.61
CA ASP A 27 -20.60 8.16 32.16
C ASP A 27 -21.92 8.20 31.37
N ILE A 28 -22.41 9.39 31.02
CA ILE A 28 -23.58 9.53 30.14
C ILE A 28 -23.31 8.90 28.77
N LEU A 29 -22.11 9.04 28.21
CA LEU A 29 -21.76 8.53 26.89
C LEU A 29 -21.73 6.99 26.81
N PHE A 30 -21.46 6.30 27.92
CA PHE A 30 -21.33 4.83 27.97
C PHE A 30 -22.53 4.07 28.58
N ILE A 31 -23.63 4.74 28.94
CA ILE A 31 -24.84 4.06 29.44
C ILE A 31 -25.48 3.23 28.31
N ARG A 32 -25.57 1.91 28.51
CA ARG A 32 -26.11 0.94 27.54
C ARG A 32 -27.55 1.21 27.08
N ASN A 33 -28.30 2.00 27.84
CA ASN A 33 -29.67 2.41 27.54
C ASN A 33 -29.82 3.93 27.52
N LEU A 34 -28.83 4.68 27.03
CA LEU A 34 -28.87 6.14 27.05
C LEU A 34 -30.16 6.70 26.40
N LYS A 35 -30.71 6.00 25.41
CA LYS A 35 -32.01 6.32 24.79
C LYS A 35 -33.19 6.32 25.77
N GLU A 36 -33.21 5.45 26.78
CA GLU A 36 -34.31 5.37 27.76
C GLU A 36 -34.33 6.55 28.73
N TYR A 37 -33.17 7.20 28.93
CA TYR A 37 -33.00 8.31 29.87
C TYR A 37 -33.04 9.70 29.20
N ILE A 38 -33.07 9.75 27.87
CA ILE A 38 -33.11 10.99 27.09
C ILE A 38 -34.52 11.17 26.53
N ALA A 39 -35.07 12.37 26.72
CA ALA A 39 -36.36 12.76 26.17
C ALA A 39 -36.39 12.53 24.64
N PRO A 40 -37.50 11.99 24.09
CA PRO A 40 -37.57 11.50 22.71
C PRO A 40 -37.23 12.57 21.66
N ASP A 41 -37.49 13.85 21.97
CA ASP A 41 -37.15 15.02 21.15
C ASP A 41 -35.64 15.29 21.04
N LYS A 42 -34.83 14.77 21.98
CA LYS A 42 -33.36 14.97 22.02
C LYS A 42 -32.55 13.73 21.67
N GLN A 43 -33.21 12.58 21.47
CA GLN A 43 -32.52 11.33 21.18
C GLN A 43 -31.75 11.38 19.87
N GLU A 44 -32.28 12.06 18.84
CA GLU A 44 -31.61 12.21 17.54
C GLU A 44 -30.35 13.08 17.64
N LEU A 45 -30.45 14.20 18.36
CA LEU A 45 -29.37 15.16 18.58
C LEU A 45 -28.23 14.54 19.41
N VAL A 46 -28.54 13.79 20.46
CA VAL A 46 -27.53 13.07 21.26
C VAL A 46 -26.96 11.89 20.49
N ALA A 47 -27.77 11.16 19.72
CA ALA A 47 -27.25 10.11 18.85
C ALA A 47 -26.30 10.65 17.77
N GLU A 48 -26.56 11.85 17.23
CA GLU A 48 -25.69 12.52 16.26
C GLU A 48 -24.42 13.07 16.91
N ALA A 49 -24.51 13.64 18.12
CA ALA A 49 -23.33 14.08 18.89
C ALA A 49 -22.45 12.89 19.31
N VAL A 50 -23.05 11.80 19.80
CA VAL A 50 -22.34 10.56 20.14
C VAL A 50 -21.73 9.92 18.89
N ARG A 51 -22.45 9.91 17.76
CA ARG A 51 -21.86 9.50 16.47
C ARG A 51 -20.69 10.40 16.07
N SER A 52 -20.80 11.72 16.22
CA SER A 52 -19.75 12.67 15.83
C SER A 52 -18.51 12.58 16.73
N LEU A 53 -18.69 12.26 18.00
CA LEU A 53 -17.62 12.06 18.98
C LEU A 53 -16.96 10.67 18.87
N LEU A 54 -17.73 9.66 18.47
CA LEU A 54 -17.24 8.30 18.23
C LEU A 54 -16.79 8.06 16.78
N THR A 55 -17.11 8.96 15.84
CA THR A 55 -16.51 8.94 14.51
C THR A 55 -15.07 9.37 14.68
N PRO A 56 -14.09 8.46 14.47
CA PRO A 56 -12.70 8.85 14.52
C PRO A 56 -12.49 9.97 13.49
N HIS A 57 -11.78 11.03 13.88
CA HIS A 57 -11.51 12.15 12.99
C HIS A 57 -10.90 11.59 11.70
N TRP A 58 -11.58 11.79 10.57
CA TRP A 58 -11.20 11.19 9.29
C TRP A 58 -9.75 11.49 8.89
N HIS A 59 -9.18 12.62 9.33
CA HIS A 59 -7.77 12.96 9.09
C HIS A 59 -6.78 12.09 9.87
N GLU A 60 -7.14 11.62 11.07
CA GLU A 60 -6.33 10.69 11.86
C GLU A 60 -6.42 9.28 11.24
N VAL A 61 -7.61 8.87 10.82
CA VAL A 61 -7.82 7.59 10.12
C VAL A 61 -7.11 7.56 8.76
N ILE A 62 -7.09 8.67 8.02
CA ILE A 62 -6.42 8.75 6.73
C ILE A 62 -4.91 8.79 6.93
N SER A 63 -4.38 9.63 7.84
CA SER A 63 -2.93 9.72 8.08
C SER A 63 -2.34 8.44 8.68
N GLU A 64 -3.12 7.69 9.46
CA GLU A 64 -2.74 6.39 10.01
C GLU A 64 -2.99 5.25 9.01
N ALA A 65 -3.98 5.36 8.12
CA ALA A 65 -4.16 4.41 7.01
C ALA A 65 -3.11 4.54 5.91
N THR A 66 -2.59 5.73 5.61
CA THR A 66 -1.41 5.86 4.72
C THR A 66 -0.12 5.47 5.42
N ARG A 67 -0.01 5.60 6.75
CA ARG A 67 1.16 5.11 7.51
C ARG A 67 1.22 3.59 7.62
N ASP A 68 0.09 2.91 7.80
CA ASP A 68 -0.02 1.44 7.84
C ASP A 68 -0.09 0.78 6.44
N ALA A 69 -0.32 1.56 5.38
CA ALA A 69 -0.28 1.06 4.00
C ALA A 69 1.16 0.83 3.51
N LEU A 70 2.12 1.52 4.11
CA LEU A 70 3.48 1.05 4.13
C LEU A 70 3.54 -0.01 5.21
N ASP A 71 3.75 -1.27 4.82
CA ASP A 71 4.14 -2.34 5.73
C ASP A 71 5.56 -2.01 6.25
N VAL A 72 5.66 -0.99 7.11
CA VAL A 72 6.91 -0.47 7.69
C VAL A 72 7.56 -1.53 8.57
N ASP A 73 6.83 -2.58 8.97
CA ASP A 73 7.38 -3.73 9.66
C ASP A 73 8.29 -4.58 8.77
N PHE A 74 8.07 -4.58 7.44
CA PHE A 74 9.04 -5.16 6.52
C PHE A 74 10.35 -4.37 6.49
N LEU A 75 10.30 -3.06 6.72
CA LEU A 75 11.45 -2.14 6.68
C LEU A 75 12.11 -1.91 8.05
N SER A 76 11.43 -2.24 9.16
CA SER A 76 11.92 -1.94 10.52
C SER A 76 13.03 -2.89 10.98
N GLU A 77 13.11 -4.11 10.44
CA GLU A 77 14.19 -5.06 10.73
C GLU A 77 15.49 -4.80 9.93
N TRP A 78 15.50 -3.82 9.01
CA TRP A 78 16.68 -3.58 8.18
C TRP A 78 17.76 -2.96 9.03
N SER A 79 18.91 -3.62 9.10
CA SER A 79 20.08 -3.01 9.73
C SER A 79 20.45 -1.76 8.93
N ARG A 80 20.98 -0.73 9.60
CA ARG A 80 21.48 0.47 8.90
C ARG A 80 22.46 0.10 7.78
N PHE A 81 23.23 -0.97 8.00
CA PHE A 81 24.15 -1.54 7.04
C PHE A 81 23.45 -2.01 5.75
N ASP A 82 22.31 -2.70 5.86
CA ASP A 82 21.55 -3.18 4.70
C ASP A 82 21.02 -2.02 3.84
N VAL A 83 20.60 -0.93 4.48
CA VAL A 83 20.14 0.28 3.79
C VAL A 83 21.28 0.91 2.98
N TYR A 84 22.46 1.08 3.58
CA TYR A 84 23.62 1.62 2.87
C TYR A 84 24.09 0.73 1.73
N MET A 85 24.13 -0.59 1.96
CA MET A 85 24.48 -1.56 0.92
C MET A 85 23.49 -1.47 -0.25
N ASN A 86 22.19 -1.44 0.02
CA ASN A 86 21.17 -1.31 -1.02
C ASN A 86 21.32 -0.02 -1.84
N ILE A 87 21.60 1.11 -1.21
CA ILE A 87 21.85 2.38 -1.91
C ILE A 87 23.09 2.25 -2.80
N LEU A 88 24.18 1.67 -2.30
CA LEU A 88 25.39 1.44 -3.08
C LEU A 88 25.12 0.55 -4.30
N ILE A 89 24.45 -0.58 -4.10
CA ILE A 89 24.07 -1.52 -5.16
C ILE A 89 23.21 -0.81 -6.20
N LEU A 90 22.28 0.04 -5.76
CA LEU A 90 21.42 0.78 -6.65
C LEU A 90 22.22 1.72 -7.56
N VAL A 91 23.15 2.48 -6.98
CA VAL A 91 24.05 3.37 -7.74
C VAL A 91 24.85 2.55 -8.77
N VAL A 92 25.36 1.38 -8.37
CA VAL A 92 26.12 0.49 -9.26
C VAL A 92 25.26 -0.05 -10.41
N VAL A 93 24.02 -0.48 -10.12
CA VAL A 93 23.06 -0.92 -11.15
C VAL A 93 22.79 0.21 -12.15
N PHE A 94 22.59 1.43 -11.66
CA PHE A 94 22.32 2.60 -12.51
C PHE A 94 23.51 2.96 -13.40
N ILE A 95 24.73 2.97 -12.85
CA ILE A 95 25.96 3.19 -13.61
C ILE A 95 26.14 2.10 -14.67
N ASN A 96 25.90 0.83 -14.32
CA ASN A 96 26.00 -0.28 -15.26
C ASN A 96 24.99 -0.16 -16.41
N LEU A 97 23.76 0.25 -16.12
CA LEU A 97 22.74 0.48 -17.15
C LEU A 97 23.11 1.62 -18.10
N LEU A 98 23.61 2.74 -17.55
CA LEU A 98 24.08 3.87 -18.37
C LEU A 98 25.29 3.47 -19.21
N ALA A 99 26.25 2.74 -18.64
CA ALA A 99 27.40 2.23 -19.35
C ALA A 99 26.98 1.25 -20.47
N ALA A 100 26.04 0.35 -20.19
CA ALA A 100 25.49 -0.56 -21.19
C ALA A 100 24.83 0.22 -22.34
N GLY A 101 24.02 1.24 -22.04
CA GLY A 101 23.41 2.12 -23.03
C GLY A 101 24.44 2.86 -23.89
N ILE A 102 25.42 3.52 -23.27
CA ILE A 102 26.48 4.26 -23.98
C ILE A 102 27.35 3.30 -24.80
N SER A 103 27.61 2.07 -24.31
CA SER A 103 28.43 1.08 -25.02
C SER A 103 27.80 0.60 -26.33
N LEU A 104 26.48 0.73 -26.50
CA LEU A 104 25.81 0.40 -27.76
C LEU A 104 26.18 1.39 -28.87
N ASP A 105 26.36 2.66 -28.52
CA ASP A 105 26.64 3.73 -29.48
C ASP A 105 28.14 4.02 -29.60
N TYR A 106 28.89 3.93 -28.50
CA TYR A 106 30.29 4.34 -28.44
C TYR A 106 31.24 3.16 -28.21
N SER A 107 31.84 2.66 -29.30
CA SER A 107 32.88 1.63 -29.31
C SER A 107 32.52 0.36 -28.51
N PRO A 108 31.66 -0.52 -29.05
CA PRO A 108 31.14 -1.68 -28.30
C PRO A 108 32.20 -2.69 -27.85
N GLY A 109 33.41 -2.63 -28.43
CA GLY A 109 34.55 -3.48 -28.07
C GLY A 109 35.59 -2.81 -27.16
N HIS A 110 35.35 -1.61 -26.62
CA HIS A 110 36.33 -0.96 -25.76
C HIS A 110 36.49 -1.73 -24.44
N TRP A 111 37.74 -2.04 -24.07
CA TRP A 111 38.07 -2.82 -22.87
C TRP A 111 37.55 -2.19 -21.57
N GLY A 112 37.36 -0.86 -21.55
CA GLY A 112 36.82 -0.15 -20.39
C GLY A 112 35.38 -0.58 -20.03
N TRP A 113 34.54 -0.91 -21.02
CA TRP A 113 33.20 -1.43 -20.76
C TRP A 113 33.25 -2.78 -20.06
N PHE A 114 34.14 -3.65 -20.55
CA PHE A 114 34.38 -4.97 -19.96
C PHE A 114 34.92 -4.87 -18.52
N ALA A 115 35.85 -3.94 -18.25
CA ALA A 115 36.35 -3.69 -16.90
C ALA A 115 35.24 -3.20 -15.95
N LEU A 116 34.35 -2.33 -16.45
CA LEU A 116 33.20 -1.85 -15.68
C LEU A 116 32.20 -2.97 -15.38
N GLU A 117 31.89 -3.83 -16.36
CA GLU A 117 31.04 -5.02 -16.18
C GLU A 117 31.59 -5.97 -15.09
N ILE A 118 32.90 -6.25 -15.11
CA ILE A 118 33.57 -7.03 -14.06
C ILE A 118 33.46 -6.32 -12.70
N GLY A 119 33.70 -5.01 -12.65
CA GLY A 119 33.58 -4.22 -11.42
C GLY A 119 32.20 -4.32 -10.80
N CYS A 120 31.15 -4.18 -11.61
CA CYS A 120 29.76 -4.35 -11.17
C CYS A 120 29.47 -5.78 -10.68
N LEU A 121 29.96 -6.81 -11.39
CA LEU A 121 29.82 -8.20 -10.98
C LEU A 121 30.46 -8.45 -9.61
N LEU A 122 31.66 -7.91 -9.36
CA LEU A 122 32.35 -8.06 -8.08
C LEU A 122 31.54 -7.44 -6.93
N VAL A 123 30.90 -6.28 -7.15
CA VAL A 123 30.01 -5.67 -6.14
C VAL A 123 28.80 -6.56 -5.86
N PHE A 124 28.17 -7.16 -6.87
CA PHE A 124 27.03 -8.07 -6.65
C PHE A 124 27.44 -9.37 -5.94
N VAL A 125 28.62 -9.91 -6.26
CA VAL A 125 29.17 -11.07 -5.54
C VAL A 125 29.44 -10.71 -4.08
N ALA A 126 30.05 -9.54 -3.83
CA ALA A 126 30.31 -9.05 -2.48
C ALA A 126 29.02 -8.86 -1.68
N GLU A 127 27.97 -8.29 -2.28
CA GLU A 127 26.64 -8.18 -1.68
C GLU A 127 26.12 -9.56 -1.25
N VAL A 128 26.03 -10.53 -2.18
CA VAL A 128 25.46 -11.85 -1.87
C VAL A 128 26.28 -12.56 -0.80
N VAL A 129 27.61 -12.46 -0.84
CA VAL A 129 28.50 -13.04 0.18
C VAL A 129 28.30 -12.37 1.54
N THR A 130 28.18 -11.04 1.60
CA THR A 130 27.96 -10.32 2.85
C THR A 130 26.62 -10.71 3.48
N LYS A 131 25.52 -10.71 2.71
CA LYS A 131 24.19 -11.15 3.16
C LYS A 131 24.19 -12.63 3.60
N LEU A 132 24.88 -13.51 2.87
CA LEU A 132 24.97 -14.92 3.23
C LEU A 132 25.73 -15.14 4.55
N ARG A 133 26.73 -14.29 4.84
CA ARG A 133 27.48 -14.33 6.10
C ARG A 133 26.71 -13.74 7.27
N THR A 134 25.96 -12.66 7.08
CA THR A 134 25.21 -12.00 8.16
C THR A 134 23.97 -12.81 8.55
N ASP A 135 23.20 -13.30 7.58
CA ASP A 135 21.94 -14.02 7.85
C ASP A 135 22.14 -15.53 8.03
N GLY A 136 23.21 -16.08 7.46
CA GLY A 136 23.45 -17.51 7.38
C GLY A 136 22.65 -18.19 6.25
N VAL A 137 23.20 -19.28 5.70
CA VAL A 137 22.65 -19.98 4.51
C VAL A 137 21.20 -20.42 4.69
N ARG A 138 20.85 -20.97 5.87
CA ARG A 138 19.50 -21.49 6.12
C ARG A 138 18.46 -20.37 6.16
N LYS A 139 18.74 -19.26 6.84
CA LYS A 139 17.82 -18.11 6.91
C LYS A 139 17.74 -17.41 5.55
N TYR A 140 18.85 -17.33 4.81
CA TYR A 140 18.90 -16.72 3.50
C TYR A 140 17.97 -17.42 2.48
N PHE A 141 18.01 -18.76 2.40
CA PHE A 141 17.22 -19.52 1.42
C PHE A 141 15.83 -19.96 1.90
N LEU A 142 15.64 -20.24 3.19
CA LEU A 142 14.35 -20.71 3.73
C LEU A 142 13.57 -19.63 4.50
N GLY A 143 14.16 -18.44 4.68
CA GLY A 143 13.52 -17.35 5.40
C GLY A 143 12.31 -16.76 4.68
N ARG A 144 11.58 -15.91 5.40
CA ARG A 144 10.43 -15.17 4.88
C ARG A 144 10.77 -14.35 3.62
N GLN A 145 12.02 -13.85 3.54
CA GLN A 145 12.53 -13.05 2.41
C GLN A 145 13.13 -13.86 1.26
N ARG A 146 12.94 -15.19 1.20
CA ARG A 146 13.56 -16.07 0.20
C ARG A 146 13.41 -15.61 -1.25
N ARG A 147 12.27 -14.99 -1.61
CA ARG A 147 12.00 -14.57 -3.00
C ARG A 147 12.92 -13.42 -3.45
N LEU A 148 13.19 -12.48 -2.55
CA LEU A 148 14.07 -11.33 -2.83
C LEU A 148 15.53 -11.77 -2.93
N HIS A 149 15.94 -12.64 -2.01
CA HIS A 149 17.26 -13.26 -2.03
C HIS A 149 17.50 -14.12 -3.27
N MET A 150 16.50 -14.89 -3.70
CA MET A 150 16.56 -15.66 -4.96
C MET A 150 16.69 -14.74 -6.18
N LEU A 151 16.04 -13.58 -6.17
CA LEU A 151 16.17 -12.57 -7.22
C LEU A 151 17.60 -11.99 -7.23
N ASP A 152 18.17 -11.66 -6.08
CA ASP A 152 19.54 -11.15 -5.96
C ASP A 152 20.56 -12.16 -6.52
N VAL A 153 20.41 -13.44 -6.17
CA VAL A 153 21.24 -14.54 -6.69
C VAL A 153 21.04 -14.71 -8.21
N GLY A 154 19.80 -14.66 -8.68
CA GLY A 154 19.49 -14.76 -10.11
C GLY A 154 20.13 -13.65 -10.94
N VAL A 155 20.08 -12.41 -10.43
CA VAL A 155 20.73 -11.25 -11.05
C VAL A 155 22.26 -11.39 -11.06
N MET A 156 22.85 -11.90 -9.97
CA MET A 156 24.28 -12.17 -9.90
C MET A 156 24.71 -13.24 -10.93
N ILE A 157 23.98 -14.36 -11.02
CA ILE A 157 24.25 -15.42 -12.00
C ILE A 157 24.14 -14.90 -13.43
N LEU A 158 23.09 -14.13 -13.74
CA LEU A 158 22.90 -13.52 -15.06
C LEU A 158 24.09 -12.62 -15.43
N SER A 159 24.59 -11.85 -14.46
CA SER A 159 25.75 -10.97 -14.65
C SER A 159 27.05 -11.75 -14.84
N PHE A 160 27.20 -12.87 -14.14
CA PHE A 160 28.32 -13.78 -14.33
C PHE A 160 28.32 -14.39 -15.74
N ILE A 161 27.16 -14.88 -16.20
CA ILE A 161 27.00 -15.45 -17.55
C ILE A 161 27.35 -14.41 -18.63
N GLU A 162 26.89 -13.16 -18.46
CA GLU A 162 27.21 -12.06 -19.37
C GLU A 162 28.72 -11.84 -19.49
N VAL A 163 29.43 -11.69 -18.35
CA VAL A 163 30.89 -11.52 -18.33
C VAL A 163 31.61 -12.73 -18.93
N CYS A 164 31.17 -13.96 -18.64
CA CYS A 164 31.75 -15.16 -19.23
C CYS A 164 31.61 -15.21 -20.75
N ILE A 165 30.45 -14.81 -21.29
CA ILE A 165 30.23 -14.72 -22.73
C ILE A 165 31.11 -13.62 -23.33
N SER A 166 31.22 -12.46 -22.69
CA SER A 166 32.12 -11.39 -23.12
C SER A 166 33.59 -11.84 -23.17
N ILE A 167 34.06 -12.59 -22.16
CA ILE A 167 35.41 -13.18 -22.13
C ILE A 167 35.60 -14.17 -23.28
N TYR A 168 34.63 -15.06 -23.48
CA TYR A 168 34.69 -16.08 -24.52
C TYR A 168 34.74 -15.44 -25.91
N VAL A 169 33.90 -14.44 -26.18
CA VAL A 169 33.89 -13.70 -27.45
C VAL A 169 35.20 -12.96 -27.69
N LEU A 170 35.86 -12.46 -26.63
CA LEU A 170 37.16 -11.78 -26.76
C LEU A 170 38.31 -12.75 -27.06
N HIS A 171 38.28 -13.96 -26.49
CA HIS A 171 39.39 -14.93 -26.59
C HIS A 171 39.31 -15.85 -27.79
N VAL A 172 38.13 -16.07 -28.38
CA VAL A 172 38.03 -16.89 -29.58
C VAL A 172 38.50 -16.05 -30.77
N PRO A 173 39.71 -16.30 -31.33
CA PRO A 173 40.15 -15.60 -32.53
C PRO A 173 39.11 -15.86 -33.61
N ALA A 174 38.76 -14.80 -34.35
CA ALA A 174 37.82 -14.86 -35.47
C ALA A 174 38.37 -15.77 -36.59
N ARG A 175 38.35 -17.09 -36.37
CA ARG A 175 38.50 -18.07 -37.44
C ARG A 175 37.26 -17.94 -38.30
N GLN A 176 37.50 -17.59 -39.57
CA GLN A 176 36.52 -17.04 -40.50
C GLN A 176 35.35 -17.96 -40.87
N ASP A 177 35.33 -19.22 -40.42
CA ASP A 177 34.42 -20.23 -40.99
C ASP A 177 33.28 -20.70 -40.07
N LEU A 178 33.16 -20.19 -38.84
CA LEU A 178 32.12 -20.66 -37.90
C LEU A 178 30.97 -19.65 -37.70
N PRO A 179 29.72 -19.97 -38.13
CA PRO A 179 28.53 -19.15 -37.88
C PRO A 179 28.22 -18.98 -36.37
N THR A 180 28.87 -19.76 -35.51
CA THR A 180 28.75 -19.72 -34.05
C THR A 180 29.13 -18.36 -33.45
N GLY A 181 30.11 -17.66 -34.02
CA GLY A 181 30.55 -16.36 -33.51
C GLY A 181 29.48 -15.26 -33.63
N VAL A 182 28.73 -15.26 -34.73
CA VAL A 182 27.64 -14.30 -34.98
C VAL A 182 26.49 -14.53 -33.99
N TRP A 183 26.13 -15.79 -33.75
CA TRP A 183 25.07 -16.13 -32.80
C TRP A 183 25.46 -15.77 -31.37
N LEU A 184 26.70 -16.05 -30.95
CA LEU A 184 27.20 -15.67 -29.62
C LEU A 184 27.27 -14.14 -29.44
N ALA A 185 27.65 -13.40 -30.47
CA ALA A 185 27.61 -11.94 -30.45
C ALA A 185 26.17 -11.40 -30.34
N ALA A 186 25.22 -11.99 -31.08
CA ALA A 186 23.81 -11.64 -30.97
C ALA A 186 23.23 -11.97 -29.59
N LEU A 187 23.58 -13.14 -29.03
CA LEU A 187 23.21 -13.55 -27.68
C LEU A 187 23.77 -12.58 -26.62
N GLY A 188 25.02 -12.14 -26.77
CA GLY A 188 25.61 -11.10 -25.92
C GLY A 188 24.82 -9.79 -25.95
N ARG A 189 24.33 -9.36 -27.12
CA ARG A 189 23.45 -8.18 -27.23
C ARG A 189 22.10 -8.38 -26.54
N ILE A 190 21.52 -9.57 -26.61
CA ILE A 190 20.26 -9.89 -25.92
C ILE A 190 20.48 -9.90 -24.40
N LEU A 191 21.60 -10.45 -23.92
CA LEU A 191 21.96 -10.44 -22.51
C LEU A 191 22.17 -9.02 -21.97
N LYS A 192 22.68 -8.09 -22.79
CA LYS A 192 22.71 -6.66 -22.42
C LYS A 192 21.31 -6.10 -22.14
N VAL A 193 20.26 -6.55 -22.84
CA VAL A 193 18.88 -6.17 -22.51
C VAL A 193 18.43 -6.80 -21.19
N ALA A 194 18.89 -8.01 -20.89
CA ALA A 194 18.64 -8.65 -19.60
C ALA A 194 19.25 -7.87 -18.41
N CYS A 195 20.20 -6.95 -18.64
CA CYS A 195 20.63 -5.96 -17.64
C CYS A 195 19.46 -5.14 -17.07
N VAL A 196 18.37 -4.92 -17.83
CA VAL A 196 17.17 -4.22 -17.33
C VAL A 196 16.54 -4.97 -16.17
N VAL A 197 16.67 -6.31 -16.09
CA VAL A 197 16.21 -7.10 -14.94
C VAL A 197 16.91 -6.66 -13.65
N ARG A 198 18.14 -6.12 -13.72
CA ARG A 198 18.84 -5.55 -12.55
C ARG A 198 18.08 -4.37 -11.93
N LEU A 199 17.29 -3.63 -12.72
CA LEU A 199 16.40 -2.57 -12.21
C LEU A 199 15.29 -3.12 -11.32
N MET A 200 14.98 -4.42 -11.36
CA MET A 200 14.09 -5.02 -10.35
C MET A 200 14.68 -4.93 -8.94
N LYS A 201 15.99 -4.70 -8.75
CA LYS A 201 16.52 -4.35 -7.43
C LYS A 201 16.04 -2.98 -6.95
N PHE A 202 15.76 -2.04 -7.86
CA PHE A 202 15.23 -0.73 -7.51
C PHE A 202 13.81 -0.82 -6.93
N VAL A 203 13.03 -1.81 -7.38
CA VAL A 203 11.71 -2.17 -6.83
C VAL A 203 11.81 -2.55 -5.34
N GLN A 204 12.98 -3.00 -4.86
CA GLN A 204 13.18 -3.27 -3.42
C GLN A 204 13.42 -2.01 -2.59
N SER A 205 13.69 -0.86 -3.23
CA SER A 205 13.97 0.37 -2.51
C SER A 205 12.68 0.93 -1.88
N PRO A 206 12.74 1.41 -0.62
CA PRO A 206 11.59 2.04 0.03
C PRO A 206 11.10 3.28 -0.71
N ALA A 207 11.96 3.92 -1.52
CA ALA A 207 11.58 5.07 -2.35
C ALA A 207 10.62 4.70 -3.49
N LEU A 208 10.57 3.43 -3.90
CA LEU A 208 9.71 2.95 -4.98
C LEU A 208 8.53 2.10 -4.52
N THR A 209 8.31 1.93 -3.22
CA THR A 209 7.21 1.09 -2.71
C THR A 209 5.87 1.47 -3.33
N ASP A 210 5.64 2.76 -3.57
CA ASP A 210 4.41 3.24 -4.21
C ASP A 210 4.32 2.78 -5.68
N LEU A 211 5.43 2.83 -6.43
CA LEU A 211 5.50 2.30 -7.79
C LEU A 211 5.29 0.77 -7.80
N VAL A 212 5.87 0.05 -6.83
CA VAL A 212 5.67 -1.40 -6.69
C VAL A 212 4.23 -1.72 -6.37
N ASN A 213 3.60 -0.97 -5.46
CA ASN A 213 2.21 -1.16 -5.10
C ASN A 213 1.29 -0.87 -6.29
N MET A 214 1.58 0.16 -7.10
CA MET A 214 0.89 0.40 -8.37
C MET A 214 1.09 -0.74 -9.37
N LEU A 215 2.32 -1.23 -9.53
CA LEU A 215 2.65 -2.33 -10.45
C LEU A 215 2.05 -3.65 -9.97
N LEU A 216 1.98 -3.90 -8.66
CA LEU A 216 1.31 -5.04 -8.05
C LEU A 216 -0.20 -4.94 -8.30
N GLY A 217 -0.79 -3.75 -8.14
CA GLY A 217 -2.17 -3.48 -8.52
C GLY A 217 -2.44 -3.80 -10.00
N PHE A 218 -1.51 -3.42 -10.88
CA PHE A 218 -1.57 -3.79 -12.30
C PHE A 218 -1.46 -5.31 -12.50
N MET A 219 -0.53 -5.99 -11.82
CA MET A 219 -0.35 -7.45 -11.89
C MET A 219 -1.59 -8.21 -11.38
N ILE A 220 -2.27 -7.69 -10.37
CA ILE A 220 -3.55 -8.22 -9.88
C ILE A 220 -4.65 -8.07 -10.94
N GLY A 221 -4.64 -6.97 -11.70
CA GLY A 221 -5.54 -6.73 -12.82
C GLY A 221 -5.21 -7.51 -14.11
N PHE A 222 -3.98 -8.03 -14.21
CA PHE A 222 -3.46 -8.67 -15.43
C PHE A 222 -4.32 -9.84 -15.96
N PRO A 223 -4.85 -10.76 -15.12
CA PRO A 223 -5.71 -11.84 -15.63
C PRO A 223 -6.96 -11.33 -16.34
N VAL A 224 -7.54 -10.21 -15.90
CA VAL A 224 -8.70 -9.63 -16.57
C VAL A 224 -8.29 -8.91 -17.85
N LEU A 225 -7.17 -8.19 -17.83
CA LEU A 225 -6.59 -7.58 -19.02
C LEU A 225 -6.32 -8.64 -20.10
N LEU A 226 -5.87 -9.84 -19.72
CA LEU A 226 -5.68 -10.94 -20.65
C LEU A 226 -6.98 -11.35 -21.36
N TRP A 227 -8.10 -11.46 -20.63
CA TRP A 227 -9.40 -11.76 -21.25
C TRP A 227 -9.88 -10.65 -22.18
N VAL A 228 -9.64 -9.40 -21.80
CA VAL A 228 -9.92 -8.24 -22.64
C VAL A 228 -9.05 -8.26 -23.91
N MET A 229 -7.78 -8.63 -23.78
CA MET A 229 -6.88 -8.82 -24.92
C MET A 229 -7.37 -9.94 -25.84
N VAL A 230 -7.89 -11.05 -25.29
CA VAL A 230 -8.50 -12.12 -26.09
C VAL A 230 -9.69 -11.61 -26.89
N LEU A 231 -10.60 -10.86 -26.27
CA LEU A 231 -11.75 -10.24 -26.95
C LEU A 231 -11.31 -9.26 -28.04
N PHE A 232 -10.27 -8.46 -27.76
CA PHE A 232 -9.67 -7.54 -28.71
C PHE A 232 -9.05 -8.27 -29.90
N CYS A 233 -8.25 -9.32 -29.66
CA CYS A 233 -7.68 -10.18 -30.69
C CYS A 233 -8.76 -10.88 -31.52
N ALA A 234 -9.85 -11.34 -30.91
CA ALA A 234 -10.98 -11.92 -31.64
C ALA A 234 -11.64 -10.90 -32.57
N THR A 235 -11.85 -9.66 -32.10
CA THR A 235 -12.38 -8.57 -32.93
C THR A 235 -11.42 -8.25 -34.09
N LEU A 236 -10.10 -8.18 -33.83
CA LEU A 236 -9.08 -7.99 -34.87
C LEU A 236 -9.07 -9.11 -35.91
N LEU A 237 -9.23 -10.37 -35.48
CA LEU A 237 -9.28 -11.52 -36.38
C LEU A 237 -10.50 -11.44 -37.29
N ILE A 238 -11.69 -11.10 -36.75
CA ILE A 238 -12.90 -10.92 -37.55
C ILE A 238 -12.70 -9.80 -38.58
N LEU A 239 -12.16 -8.67 -38.16
CA LEU A 239 -11.96 -7.52 -39.06
C LEU A 239 -10.87 -7.75 -40.09
N GLY A 240 -9.77 -8.41 -39.70
CA GLY A 240 -8.72 -8.82 -40.61
C GLY A 240 -9.24 -9.83 -41.63
N PHE A 241 -10.11 -10.75 -41.21
CA PHE A 241 -10.79 -11.68 -42.12
C PHE A 241 -11.72 -10.94 -43.10
N LEU A 242 -12.58 -10.03 -42.62
CA LEU A 242 -13.45 -9.23 -43.48
C LEU A 242 -12.62 -8.35 -44.45
N GLY A 243 -11.54 -7.73 -43.98
CA GLY A 243 -10.62 -6.97 -44.82
C GLY A 243 -9.96 -7.84 -45.89
N ARG A 244 -9.50 -9.05 -45.53
CA ARG A 244 -8.96 -10.02 -46.50
C ARG A 244 -10.00 -10.42 -47.55
N LEU A 245 -11.26 -10.58 -47.13
CA LEU A 245 -12.35 -11.00 -47.99
C LEU A 245 -12.81 -9.90 -48.96
N PHE A 246 -12.92 -8.65 -48.50
CA PHE A 246 -13.44 -7.54 -49.29
C PHE A 246 -12.37 -6.72 -50.03
N LEU A 247 -11.21 -6.52 -49.41
CA LEU A 247 -10.14 -5.67 -49.93
C LEU A 247 -8.95 -6.48 -50.47
N GLY A 248 -8.82 -7.74 -50.07
CA GLY A 248 -7.70 -8.58 -50.49
C GLY A 248 -7.78 -9.03 -51.95
N PRO A 249 -6.66 -9.52 -52.51
CA PRO A 249 -6.57 -9.95 -53.90
C PRO A 249 -7.32 -11.27 -54.11
N ALA A 250 -7.86 -11.47 -55.31
CA ALA A 250 -8.41 -12.75 -55.74
C ALA A 250 -7.31 -13.83 -55.81
N PRO A 251 -7.63 -15.12 -55.62
CA PRO A 251 -6.64 -16.18 -55.74
C PRO A 251 -6.00 -16.17 -57.14
N GLY A 252 -4.67 -16.07 -57.19
CA GLY A 252 -3.88 -16.05 -58.43
C GLY A 252 -3.64 -14.66 -59.03
N GLN A 253 -4.09 -13.59 -58.37
CA GLN A 253 -3.84 -12.22 -58.79
C GLN A 253 -2.60 -11.66 -58.10
N ASP A 254 -1.57 -11.29 -58.87
CA ASP A 254 -0.33 -10.62 -58.40
C ASP A 254 -0.15 -9.28 -59.13
N MET A 255 -0.84 -8.25 -58.61
CA MET A 255 -0.80 -6.90 -59.17
C MET A 255 0.48 -6.17 -58.75
N VAL A 256 1.10 -6.55 -57.62
CA VAL A 256 2.35 -5.93 -57.16
C VAL A 256 3.51 -6.31 -58.08
N ALA A 257 3.59 -7.57 -58.54
CA ALA A 257 4.60 -7.97 -59.51
C ALA A 257 4.37 -7.33 -60.89
N THR A 258 3.09 -7.16 -61.29
CA THR A 258 2.74 -6.65 -62.63
C THR A 258 2.88 -5.13 -62.74
N CYS A 259 2.39 -4.39 -61.74
CA CYS A 259 2.26 -2.94 -61.79
C CYS A 259 3.33 -2.22 -60.93
N GLY A 260 4.06 -2.93 -60.07
CA GLY A 260 5.11 -2.37 -59.22
C GLY A 260 4.61 -1.85 -57.87
N ASN A 261 5.35 -0.90 -57.27
CA ASN A 261 5.02 -0.38 -55.94
C ASN A 261 3.87 0.66 -56.00
N PRO A 262 2.76 0.48 -55.27
CA PRO A 262 1.63 1.41 -55.30
C PRO A 262 1.98 2.83 -54.80
N ASP A 263 3.02 2.98 -53.98
CA ASP A 263 3.47 4.31 -53.52
C ASP A 263 4.14 5.14 -54.63
N THR A 264 4.65 4.50 -55.70
CA THR A 264 5.33 5.20 -56.81
C THR A 264 4.40 5.60 -57.95
N ILE A 265 3.24 4.97 -58.05
CA ILE A 265 2.29 5.22 -59.13
C ILE A 265 1.51 6.49 -58.79
N LEU A 266 1.61 7.50 -59.65
CA LEU A 266 0.66 8.60 -59.69
C LEU A 266 -0.56 8.05 -60.45
N ASP A 267 -1.77 8.37 -59.99
CA ASP A 267 -3.08 7.90 -60.49
C ASP A 267 -3.28 8.24 -61.99
N GLN A 268 -2.47 7.64 -62.86
CA GLN A 268 -2.58 7.66 -64.30
C GLN A 268 -3.61 6.59 -64.63
N GLY A 269 -4.64 6.96 -65.40
CA GLY A 269 -5.87 6.20 -65.62
C GLY A 269 -5.72 4.86 -66.35
N ASP A 270 -4.68 4.09 -66.07
CA ASP A 270 -4.51 2.72 -66.51
C ASP A 270 -5.62 1.86 -65.92
N ALA A 271 -6.42 1.30 -66.81
CA ALA A 271 -7.57 0.47 -66.45
C ALA A 271 -7.19 -0.80 -65.69
N THR A 272 -5.93 -1.26 -65.83
CA THR A 272 -5.39 -2.51 -65.26
C THR A 272 -4.80 -2.31 -63.86
N CYS A 273 -4.03 -1.25 -63.64
CA CYS A 273 -3.24 -1.03 -62.42
C CYS A 273 -3.94 -0.09 -61.42
N LYS A 274 -5.10 -0.52 -60.93
CA LYS A 274 -5.87 0.26 -59.96
C LYS A 274 -5.18 0.28 -58.58
N VAL A 275 -4.80 1.48 -58.12
CA VAL A 275 -4.04 1.71 -56.86
C VAL A 275 -4.69 1.03 -55.64
N HIS A 276 -6.02 1.05 -55.52
CA HIS A 276 -6.73 0.43 -54.39
C HIS A 276 -6.59 -1.10 -54.36
N HIS A 277 -6.56 -1.77 -55.51
CA HIS A 277 -6.34 -3.22 -55.55
C HIS A 277 -4.91 -3.59 -55.16
N MET A 278 -3.93 -2.77 -55.57
CA MET A 278 -2.53 -2.96 -55.21
C MET A 278 -2.29 -2.78 -53.70
N TYR A 279 -2.92 -1.77 -53.09
CA TYR A 279 -2.89 -1.66 -51.62
C TYR A 279 -3.65 -2.79 -50.93
N GLY A 280 -4.75 -3.26 -51.51
CA GLY A 280 -5.45 -4.46 -51.07
C GLY A 280 -4.54 -5.68 -51.00
N GLU A 281 -3.70 -5.88 -52.01
CA GLU A 281 -2.70 -6.96 -52.03
C GLU A 281 -1.61 -6.81 -50.98
N VAL A 282 -1.00 -5.61 -50.87
CA VAL A 282 0.11 -5.38 -49.93
C VAL A 282 -0.35 -5.49 -48.47
N TYR A 283 -1.50 -4.91 -48.13
CA TYR A 283 -1.95 -4.77 -46.75
C TYR A 283 -2.99 -5.82 -46.34
N PHE A 284 -3.72 -6.38 -47.30
CA PHE A 284 -4.74 -7.41 -47.09
C PHE A 284 -4.49 -8.69 -47.89
N GLY A 285 -3.24 -9.00 -48.28
CA GLY A 285 -2.89 -10.21 -49.03
C GLY A 285 -3.01 -11.53 -48.23
N SER A 286 -2.67 -11.50 -46.95
CA SER A 286 -2.75 -12.63 -46.02
C SER A 286 -3.59 -12.30 -44.79
N LEU A 287 -4.13 -13.30 -44.09
CA LEU A 287 -4.90 -13.05 -42.86
C LEU A 287 -4.07 -12.32 -41.79
N ALA A 288 -2.80 -12.70 -41.62
CA ALA A 288 -1.92 -12.06 -40.63
C ALA A 288 -1.65 -10.58 -40.96
N THR A 289 -1.34 -10.28 -42.22
CA THR A 289 -1.15 -8.89 -42.68
C THR A 289 -2.44 -8.09 -42.56
N SER A 290 -3.60 -8.67 -42.91
CA SER A 290 -4.90 -8.02 -42.75
C SER A 290 -5.23 -7.71 -41.29
N CYS A 291 -4.94 -8.62 -40.36
CA CYS A 291 -5.15 -8.39 -38.92
C CYS A 291 -4.24 -7.27 -38.41
N PHE A 292 -2.97 -7.23 -38.86
CA PHE A 292 -2.05 -6.15 -38.52
C PHE A 292 -2.49 -4.80 -39.09
N THR A 293 -2.95 -4.76 -40.34
CA THR A 293 -3.51 -3.55 -40.95
C THR A 293 -4.77 -3.08 -40.21
N ALA A 294 -5.67 -4.00 -39.86
CA ALA A 294 -6.84 -3.69 -39.04
C ALA A 294 -6.46 -3.11 -37.67
N PHE A 295 -5.43 -3.68 -37.02
CA PHE A 295 -4.88 -3.12 -35.78
C PHE A 295 -4.35 -1.69 -35.95
N ARG A 296 -3.59 -1.42 -37.03
CA ARG A 296 -3.13 -0.06 -37.35
C ARG A 296 -4.30 0.91 -37.55
N PHE A 297 -5.34 0.49 -38.26
CA PHE A 297 -6.55 1.31 -38.44
C PHE A 297 -7.26 1.61 -37.13
N MET A 298 -7.35 0.65 -36.19
CA MET A 298 -7.90 0.90 -34.86
C MET A 298 -7.11 1.94 -34.06
N LEU A 299 -5.79 1.98 -34.24
CA LEU A 299 -4.91 2.97 -33.61
C LEU A 299 -4.96 4.35 -34.30
N GLY A 300 -5.66 4.47 -35.42
CA GLY A 300 -5.73 5.70 -36.21
C GLY A 300 -4.55 5.91 -37.17
N ASP A 301 -3.75 4.87 -37.41
CA ASP A 301 -2.65 4.91 -38.38
C ASP A 301 -3.11 4.41 -39.75
N PHE A 302 -3.26 5.35 -40.69
CA PHE A 302 -3.69 5.09 -42.07
C PHE A 302 -2.58 5.31 -43.10
N ALA A 303 -1.32 5.45 -42.67
CA ALA A 303 -0.22 5.80 -43.57
C ALA A 303 0.43 4.57 -44.20
N THR A 304 0.69 4.64 -45.51
CA THR A 304 1.55 3.67 -46.20
C THR A 304 3.02 3.86 -45.81
N ARG A 305 3.90 2.97 -46.27
CA ARG A 305 5.36 3.15 -46.11
C ARG A 305 5.85 4.46 -46.75
N GLY A 306 5.24 4.87 -47.86
CA GLY A 306 5.49 6.17 -48.51
C GLY A 306 4.78 7.36 -47.87
N GLY A 307 4.08 7.20 -46.74
CA GLY A 307 3.36 8.28 -46.06
C GLY A 307 2.05 8.70 -46.74
N ARG A 308 1.57 7.95 -47.75
CA ARG A 308 0.29 8.21 -48.39
C ARG A 308 -0.86 7.68 -47.53
N SER A 309 -2.02 8.33 -47.59
CA SER A 309 -3.21 7.86 -46.85
C SER A 309 -3.86 6.67 -47.56
N MET A 310 -3.82 5.50 -46.92
CA MET A 310 -4.53 4.29 -47.36
C MET A 310 -6.04 4.53 -47.46
N LEU A 311 -6.59 5.32 -46.54
CA LEU A 311 -8.02 5.63 -46.51
C LEU A 311 -8.46 6.38 -47.78
N VAL A 312 -7.68 7.37 -48.21
CA VAL A 312 -7.96 8.12 -49.44
C VAL A 312 -7.86 7.21 -50.66
N ALA A 313 -6.86 6.33 -50.71
CA ALA A 313 -6.70 5.40 -51.82
C ALA A 313 -7.87 4.42 -51.94
N PHE A 314 -8.36 3.86 -50.83
CA PHE A 314 -9.53 2.99 -50.84
C PHE A 314 -10.84 3.75 -51.10
N SER A 315 -10.98 4.98 -50.57
CA SER A 315 -12.11 5.87 -50.87
C SER A 315 -12.22 6.18 -52.36
N ASN A 316 -11.11 6.53 -53.01
CA ASN A 316 -11.10 6.81 -54.45
C ASN A 316 -11.43 5.56 -55.28
N GLY A 317 -11.07 4.37 -54.79
CA GLY A 317 -11.33 3.09 -55.48
C GLY A 317 -12.74 2.55 -55.33
N TYR A 318 -13.21 2.41 -54.09
CA TYR A 318 -14.49 1.79 -53.74
C TYR A 318 -15.62 2.80 -53.57
N GLY A 319 -15.31 4.10 -53.55
CA GLY A 319 -16.27 5.19 -53.46
C GLY A 319 -16.95 5.33 -52.10
N ASN A 320 -18.14 5.92 -52.11
CA ASN A 320 -18.88 6.29 -50.90
C ASN A 320 -19.31 5.10 -50.03
N VAL A 321 -19.52 3.92 -50.63
CA VAL A 321 -19.91 2.70 -49.88
C VAL A 321 -18.81 2.34 -48.88
N PHE A 322 -17.55 2.37 -49.33
CA PHE A 322 -16.41 2.14 -48.44
C PHE A 322 -16.32 3.20 -47.35
N ASN A 323 -16.50 4.49 -47.69
CA ASN A 323 -16.44 5.57 -46.71
C ASN A 323 -17.49 5.40 -45.60
N ILE A 324 -18.73 5.08 -45.95
CA ILE A 324 -19.81 4.86 -44.97
C ILE A 324 -19.49 3.64 -44.11
N ALA A 325 -19.11 2.51 -44.72
CA ALA A 325 -18.76 1.30 -44.00
C ALA A 325 -17.58 1.53 -43.04
N PHE A 326 -16.58 2.27 -43.49
CA PHE A 326 -15.40 2.64 -42.70
C PHE A 326 -15.75 3.58 -41.54
N ILE A 327 -16.62 4.58 -41.74
CA ILE A 327 -17.10 5.45 -40.66
C ILE A 327 -17.83 4.63 -39.59
N VAL A 328 -18.76 3.77 -39.99
CA VAL A 328 -19.50 2.90 -39.06
C VAL A 328 -18.55 1.99 -38.29
N TYR A 329 -17.57 1.42 -38.99
CA TYR A 329 -16.50 0.63 -38.41
C TYR A 329 -15.70 1.41 -37.36
N MET A 330 -15.19 2.59 -37.72
CA MET A 330 -14.38 3.42 -36.81
C MET A 330 -15.18 3.88 -35.59
N VAL A 331 -16.45 4.27 -35.78
CA VAL A 331 -17.34 4.64 -34.67
C VAL A 331 -17.56 3.44 -33.74
N SER A 332 -17.82 2.25 -34.28
CA SER A 332 -18.01 1.03 -33.50
C SER A 332 -16.76 0.65 -32.70
N VAL A 333 -15.57 0.74 -33.29
CA VAL A 333 -14.32 0.42 -32.59
C VAL A 333 -13.96 1.48 -31.56
N ILE A 334 -13.95 2.76 -31.93
CA ILE A 334 -13.52 3.84 -31.03
C ILE A 334 -14.49 4.01 -29.88
N PHE A 335 -15.79 4.18 -30.18
CA PHE A 335 -16.79 4.44 -29.15
C PHE A 335 -17.36 3.18 -28.50
N GLY A 336 -17.31 2.04 -29.17
CA GLY A 336 -17.78 0.77 -28.60
C GLY A 336 -16.65 0.05 -27.87
N LEU A 337 -15.69 -0.47 -28.62
CA LEU A 337 -14.68 -1.39 -28.09
C LEU A 337 -13.77 -0.72 -27.05
N PHE A 338 -13.14 0.42 -27.36
CA PHE A 338 -12.22 1.07 -26.40
C PHE A 338 -12.90 1.56 -25.14
N ASN A 339 -14.15 2.04 -25.24
CA ASN A 339 -14.91 2.45 -24.06
C ASN A 339 -15.25 1.27 -23.15
N ILE A 340 -15.66 0.12 -23.72
CA ILE A 340 -15.90 -1.10 -22.94
C ILE A 340 -14.60 -1.59 -22.27
N ILE A 341 -13.50 -1.62 -23.02
CA ILE A 341 -12.17 -2.01 -22.51
C ILE A 341 -11.75 -1.11 -21.34
N THR A 342 -11.87 0.21 -21.52
CA THR A 342 -11.51 1.20 -20.49
C THR A 342 -12.40 1.07 -19.26
N ALA A 343 -13.71 0.91 -19.45
CA ALA A 343 -14.66 0.74 -18.34
C ALA A 343 -14.34 -0.53 -17.52
N ILE A 344 -14.09 -1.66 -18.18
CA ILE A 344 -13.71 -2.91 -17.50
C ILE A 344 -12.38 -2.74 -16.75
N PHE A 345 -11.38 -2.11 -17.38
CA PHE A 345 -10.08 -1.89 -16.75
C PHE A 345 -10.19 -1.02 -15.49
N VAL A 346 -10.94 0.08 -15.56
CA VAL A 346 -11.18 0.99 -14.43
C VAL A 346 -11.95 0.27 -13.32
N ASP A 347 -13.04 -0.44 -13.63
CA ASP A 347 -13.86 -1.16 -12.65
C ASP A 347 -13.05 -2.20 -11.87
N ARG A 348 -12.20 -2.96 -12.58
CA ARG A 348 -11.38 -4.01 -11.94
C ARG A 348 -10.25 -3.44 -11.11
N THR A 349 -9.56 -2.42 -11.60
CA THR A 349 -8.48 -1.77 -10.86
C THR A 349 -9.02 -1.10 -9.59
N THR A 350 -10.13 -0.37 -9.71
CA THR A 350 -10.78 0.29 -8.55
C THR A 350 -11.35 -0.73 -7.55
N SER A 351 -11.96 -1.82 -8.03
CA SER A 351 -12.45 -2.89 -7.16
C SER A 351 -11.33 -3.65 -6.43
N GLY A 352 -10.18 -3.83 -7.07
CA GLY A 352 -8.99 -4.42 -6.45
C GLY A 352 -8.51 -3.60 -5.26
N LEU A 353 -8.38 -2.27 -5.44
CA LEU A 353 -8.02 -1.34 -4.38
C LEU A 353 -9.08 -1.28 -3.27
N LYS A 354 -10.36 -1.34 -3.64
CA LYS A 354 -11.47 -1.27 -2.68
C LYS A 354 -11.49 -2.47 -1.74
N ARG A 355 -11.27 -3.69 -2.24
CA ARG A 355 -11.22 -4.91 -1.41
C ARG A 355 -10.17 -4.84 -0.33
N GLU A 356 -8.99 -4.31 -0.64
CA GLU A 356 -7.94 -4.15 0.36
C GLU A 356 -8.36 -3.18 1.46
N SER A 357 -8.98 -2.05 1.09
CA SER A 357 -9.49 -1.08 2.08
C SER A 357 -10.61 -1.65 2.96
N GLU A 358 -11.50 -2.47 2.40
CA GLU A 358 -12.61 -3.10 3.12
C GLU A 358 -12.12 -4.20 4.05
N GLN A 359 -11.19 -5.03 3.59
CA GLN A 359 -10.59 -6.08 4.41
C GLN A 359 -9.86 -5.50 5.62
N ARG A 360 -9.13 -4.39 5.43
CA ARG A 360 -8.47 -3.68 6.54
C ARG A 360 -9.48 -3.10 7.53
N LYS A 361 -10.59 -2.52 7.04
CA LYS A 361 -11.69 -2.06 7.91
C LYS A 361 -12.30 -3.20 8.72
N TYR A 362 -12.51 -4.35 8.09
CA TYR A 362 -13.02 -5.54 8.74
C TYR A 362 -12.07 -6.01 9.85
N ILE A 363 -10.77 -6.16 9.57
CA ILE A 363 -9.76 -6.53 10.57
C ILE A 363 -9.77 -5.55 11.76
N ARG A 364 -9.88 -4.24 11.50
CA ARG A 364 -9.98 -3.21 12.56
C ARG A 364 -11.26 -3.32 13.39
N GLN A 365 -12.40 -3.56 12.76
CA GLN A 365 -13.69 -3.71 13.45
C GLN A 365 -13.72 -4.97 14.32
N TYR A 366 -13.24 -6.09 13.79
CA TYR A 366 -13.13 -7.34 14.55
C TYR A 366 -12.15 -7.22 15.71
N GLY A 367 -11.02 -6.52 15.50
CA GLY A 367 -10.09 -6.18 16.57
C GLY A 367 -10.78 -5.41 17.71
N ARG A 368 -11.62 -4.40 17.40
CA ARG A 368 -12.32 -3.62 18.44
C ARG A 368 -13.35 -4.45 19.22
N ALA A 369 -14.17 -5.24 18.53
CA ALA A 369 -15.18 -6.06 19.18
C ALA A 369 -14.53 -7.12 20.08
N TYR A 370 -13.50 -7.81 19.57
CA TYR A 370 -12.72 -8.77 20.33
C TYR A 370 -12.12 -8.14 21.59
N VAL A 371 -11.51 -6.96 21.46
CA VAL A 371 -10.88 -6.26 22.59
C VAL A 371 -11.90 -5.84 23.62
N GLN A 372 -13.06 -5.34 23.19
CA GLN A 372 -14.13 -4.96 24.11
C GLN A 372 -14.64 -6.17 24.90
N ASP A 373 -14.80 -7.32 24.24
CA ASP A 373 -15.24 -8.55 24.88
C ASP A 373 -14.20 -9.07 25.88
N ARG A 374 -12.92 -9.08 25.52
CA ARG A 374 -11.82 -9.50 26.41
C ARG A 374 -11.58 -8.55 27.57
N LEU A 375 -11.64 -7.24 27.33
CA LEU A 375 -11.54 -6.23 28.38
C LEU A 375 -12.69 -6.35 29.37
N ARG A 376 -13.91 -6.60 28.87
CA ARG A 376 -15.08 -6.86 29.73
C ARG A 376 -14.86 -8.12 30.57
N GLU A 377 -14.41 -9.21 29.96
CA GLU A 377 -14.13 -10.46 30.64
C GLU A 377 -13.09 -10.27 31.75
N LEU A 378 -12.03 -9.51 31.47
CA LEU A 378 -10.98 -9.14 32.40
C LEU A 378 -11.53 -8.32 33.58
N VAL A 379 -12.31 -7.28 33.30
CA VAL A 379 -12.96 -6.45 34.33
C VAL A 379 -13.88 -7.28 35.22
N THR A 380 -14.69 -8.18 34.63
CA THR A 380 -15.56 -9.08 35.39
C THR A 380 -14.72 -9.99 36.28
N ARG A 381 -13.66 -10.61 35.76
CA ARG A 381 -12.79 -11.50 36.53
C ARG A 381 -12.10 -10.78 37.69
N VAL A 382 -11.56 -9.59 37.45
CA VAL A 382 -10.92 -8.75 38.47
C VAL A 382 -11.92 -8.39 39.58
N SER A 383 -13.16 -8.05 39.21
CA SER A 383 -14.22 -7.73 40.18
C SER A 383 -14.62 -8.94 41.06
N GLU A 384 -14.61 -10.15 40.50
CA GLU A 384 -14.89 -11.38 41.25
C GLU A 384 -13.79 -11.70 42.26
N LEU A 385 -12.53 -11.53 41.86
CA LEU A 385 -11.37 -11.73 42.73
C LEU A 385 -11.38 -10.74 43.89
N TRP A 386 -11.65 -9.46 43.60
CA TRP A 386 -11.74 -8.42 44.62
C TRP A 386 -12.78 -8.73 45.71
N ARG A 387 -13.96 -9.24 45.32
CA ARG A 387 -15.02 -9.61 46.28
C ARG A 387 -14.61 -10.73 47.25
N LYS A 388 -13.59 -11.52 46.93
CA LYS A 388 -13.09 -12.61 47.79
C LYS A 388 -12.09 -12.14 48.84
N PHE A 389 -11.51 -10.95 48.72
CA PHE A 389 -10.58 -10.45 49.72
C PHE A 389 -11.34 -10.16 51.02
N PRO A 390 -10.96 -10.81 52.15
CA PRO A 390 -11.61 -10.56 53.42
C PRO A 390 -11.32 -9.12 53.84
N ARG A 391 -12.37 -8.33 54.05
CA ARG A 391 -12.32 -6.92 54.51
C ARG A 391 -11.63 -6.70 55.87
N SER A 392 -10.99 -7.72 56.42
CA SER A 392 -10.41 -7.77 57.77
C SER A 392 -9.20 -6.85 57.98
N SER A 393 -8.60 -6.28 56.93
CA SER A 393 -7.50 -5.31 57.07
C SER A 393 -7.95 -3.84 57.12
N MET A 394 -9.26 -3.54 57.11
CA MET A 394 -9.76 -2.16 57.25
C MET A 394 -9.64 -1.66 58.72
N HIS A 395 -8.47 -1.84 59.32
CA HIS A 395 -8.09 -1.49 60.70
C HIS A 395 -7.83 0.02 60.91
N GLY A 396 -8.09 0.88 59.93
CA GLY A 396 -7.64 2.29 59.95
C GLY A 396 -8.70 3.40 59.98
N ARG A 397 -9.99 3.14 59.73
CA ARG A 397 -11.04 4.19 59.71
C ARG A 397 -12.09 4.00 60.82
N ARG A 398 -11.62 3.80 62.05
CA ARG A 398 -12.38 4.11 63.28
C ARG A 398 -12.03 5.54 63.72
N LEU A 399 -12.57 6.55 63.03
CA LEU A 399 -12.71 7.90 63.56
C LEU A 399 -13.71 8.65 62.69
N MET A 400 -14.99 8.38 62.95
CA MET A 400 -16.15 9.31 62.89
C MET A 400 -17.42 8.47 63.06
N SER A 401 -17.54 7.83 64.23
CA SER A 401 -18.81 7.86 64.97
C SER A 401 -18.95 9.32 65.43
N ALA A 402 -20.06 10.03 65.28
CA ALA A 402 -21.39 9.61 65.63
C ALA A 402 -22.44 10.52 64.97
N LYS A 403 -23.68 10.01 64.99
CA LYS A 403 -24.94 10.77 65.03
C LYS A 403 -25.61 11.06 63.69
N ARG A 404 -26.40 10.09 63.21
CA ARG A 404 -27.88 10.19 63.31
C ARG A 404 -28.56 8.91 62.86
N GLU A 405 -29.34 8.36 63.77
CA GLU A 405 -30.38 7.36 63.51
C GLU A 405 -31.46 7.94 62.60
N GLY A 406 -32.04 7.09 61.74
CA GLY A 406 -33.34 7.37 61.15
C GLY A 406 -33.57 6.73 59.80
N SER A 407 -34.38 5.67 59.81
CA SER A 407 -35.18 5.16 58.70
C SER A 407 -34.53 4.16 57.74
N ALA A 408 -34.72 2.90 58.12
CA ALA A 408 -34.62 1.73 57.25
C ALA A 408 -35.68 1.79 56.15
N ARG A 409 -35.25 1.82 54.89
CA ARG A 409 -36.02 1.24 53.79
C ARG A 409 -35.08 0.43 52.92
N SER A 410 -35.27 -0.89 53.00
CA SER A 410 -34.56 -1.92 52.26
C SER A 410 -34.71 -1.66 50.76
N GLN A 411 -33.68 -1.06 50.16
CA GLN A 411 -33.55 -0.92 48.72
C GLN A 411 -32.41 -1.85 48.31
N SER A 412 -32.75 -2.86 47.51
CA SER A 412 -31.86 -3.88 46.95
C SER A 412 -30.49 -3.28 46.62
N GLY A 413 -29.49 -3.68 47.40
CA GLY A 413 -28.12 -3.17 47.36
C GLY A 413 -27.43 -3.53 46.05
N ARG A 414 -27.73 -2.78 44.99
CA ARG A 414 -26.83 -2.62 43.86
C ARG A 414 -25.63 -1.86 44.39
N VAL A 415 -24.60 -2.60 44.79
CA VAL A 415 -23.27 -2.03 45.01
C VAL A 415 -22.88 -1.35 43.71
N SER A 416 -22.88 -0.02 43.72
CA SER A 416 -22.43 0.78 42.59
C SER A 416 -20.99 0.37 42.29
N ILE A 417 -20.72 -0.02 41.04
CA ILE A 417 -19.39 -0.40 40.52
C ILE A 417 -18.35 0.73 40.69
N VAL A 418 -18.80 1.92 41.11
CA VAL A 418 -18.08 3.18 41.18
C VAL A 418 -16.97 3.22 42.25
N ASP A 419 -17.05 2.42 43.32
CA ASP A 419 -16.06 2.46 44.42
C ASP A 419 -15.04 1.31 44.38
N PHE A 420 -14.67 0.84 43.18
CA PHE A 420 -13.64 -0.18 43.04
C PHE A 420 -12.24 0.44 43.06
N SER A 421 -11.49 0.20 44.14
CA SER A 421 -10.08 0.57 44.30
C SER A 421 -9.28 -0.61 44.86
N LEU A 422 -8.21 -1.00 44.19
CA LEU A 422 -7.26 -2.02 44.64
C LEU A 422 -6.02 -1.34 45.20
N ASP A 423 -5.61 -1.70 46.41
CA ASP A 423 -4.27 -1.34 46.88
C ASP A 423 -3.17 -2.16 46.16
N GLU A 424 -1.90 -1.87 46.44
CA GLU A 424 -0.78 -2.53 45.76
C GLU A 424 -0.71 -4.04 46.02
N GLU A 425 -1.04 -4.48 47.24
CA GLU A 425 -0.98 -5.89 47.61
C GLU A 425 -2.13 -6.68 46.97
N GLU A 426 -3.34 -6.11 47.00
CA GLU A 426 -4.53 -6.62 46.33
C GLU A 426 -4.32 -6.70 44.83
N PHE A 427 -3.76 -5.64 44.21
CA PHE A 427 -3.45 -5.62 42.78
C PHE A 427 -2.46 -6.72 42.41
N ARG A 428 -1.35 -6.87 43.17
CA ARG A 428 -0.38 -7.97 42.95
C ARG A 428 -1.02 -9.35 43.09
N ALA A 429 -1.96 -9.51 44.02
CA ALA A 429 -2.67 -10.77 44.19
C ALA A 429 -3.63 -11.05 43.03
N VAL A 430 -4.33 -10.04 42.50
CA VAL A 430 -5.16 -10.16 41.29
C VAL A 430 -4.31 -10.53 40.06
N MET A 431 -3.13 -9.92 39.91
CA MET A 431 -2.22 -10.19 38.78
C MET A 431 -1.59 -11.60 38.80
N LYS A 432 -1.66 -12.30 39.94
CA LYS A 432 -1.23 -13.71 40.05
C LYS A 432 -2.31 -14.69 39.57
N ASP A 433 -3.54 -14.26 39.35
CA ASP A 433 -4.60 -15.12 38.82
C ASP A 433 -4.30 -15.51 37.37
N ALA A 434 -4.27 -16.81 37.10
CA ALA A 434 -3.90 -17.34 35.79
C ALA A 434 -4.85 -16.85 34.68
N ARG A 435 -6.14 -16.67 34.97
CA ARG A 435 -7.12 -16.18 33.98
C ARG A 435 -6.94 -14.70 33.69
N VAL A 436 -6.65 -13.87 34.70
CA VAL A 436 -6.27 -12.46 34.50
C VAL A 436 -5.03 -12.36 33.61
N HIS A 437 -4.02 -13.18 33.86
CA HIS A 437 -2.79 -13.22 33.07
C HIS A 437 -3.04 -13.63 31.61
N GLU A 438 -3.86 -14.66 31.39
CA GLU A 438 -4.27 -15.12 30.06
C GLU A 438 -5.03 -14.02 29.31
N LEU A 439 -6.01 -13.36 29.95
CA LEU A 439 -6.78 -12.27 29.34
C LEU A 439 -5.92 -11.05 29.03
N MET A 440 -4.95 -10.72 29.89
CA MET A 440 -3.98 -9.66 29.59
C MET A 440 -3.07 -10.03 28.42
N THR A 441 -2.69 -11.31 28.30
CA THR A 441 -1.91 -11.82 27.16
C THR A 441 -2.73 -11.80 25.86
N GLU A 442 -4.01 -12.20 25.90
CA GLU A 442 -4.96 -12.10 24.78
C GLU A 442 -5.21 -10.64 24.34
N LEU A 443 -5.05 -9.69 25.26
CA LEU A 443 -5.12 -8.25 24.99
C LEU A 443 -3.79 -7.65 24.53
N ASP A 444 -2.76 -8.47 24.28
CA ASP A 444 -1.40 -8.06 23.91
C ASP A 444 -0.74 -7.12 24.93
N VAL A 445 -1.03 -7.30 26.23
CA VAL A 445 -0.34 -6.58 27.32
C VAL A 445 0.75 -7.50 27.86
N ALA A 446 2.01 -7.16 27.61
CA ALA A 446 3.15 -7.92 28.12
C ALA A 446 3.11 -7.95 29.66
N THR A 447 3.23 -9.12 30.28
CA THR A 447 3.03 -9.29 31.74
C THR A 447 4.32 -9.53 32.52
N ALA A 448 5.49 -9.24 31.93
CA ALA A 448 6.81 -9.64 32.45
C ALA A 448 7.17 -9.06 33.83
N ASN A 449 6.55 -7.95 34.27
CA ASN A 449 6.81 -7.36 35.58
C ASN A 449 5.55 -6.75 36.26
N PRO A 450 4.85 -7.51 37.14
CA PRO A 450 3.67 -7.05 37.87
C PRO A 450 3.88 -5.78 38.69
N ALA A 451 5.10 -5.53 39.18
CA ALA A 451 5.39 -4.40 40.05
C ALA A 451 5.44 -3.07 39.28
N SER A 452 5.94 -3.07 38.04
CA SER A 452 5.94 -1.85 37.20
C SER A 452 4.53 -1.48 36.72
N PHE A 453 3.63 -2.46 36.64
CA PHE A 453 2.27 -2.23 36.20
C PHE A 453 1.45 -1.37 37.16
N PHE A 454 1.64 -1.53 38.48
CA PHE A 454 0.88 -0.77 39.46
C PHE A 454 1.03 0.76 39.25
N ASN A 455 2.26 1.21 39.00
CA ASN A 455 2.55 2.62 38.71
C ASN A 455 1.95 3.07 37.36
N ALA A 456 1.92 2.19 36.36
CA ALA A 456 1.30 2.49 35.06
C ALA A 456 -0.23 2.60 35.16
N PHE A 457 -0.86 1.88 36.08
CA PHE A 457 -2.30 1.86 36.31
C PHE A 457 -2.80 2.92 37.31
N SER A 458 -1.90 3.53 38.09
CA SER A 458 -2.22 4.59 39.06
C SER A 458 -1.49 5.90 38.72
N PRO A 459 -1.91 6.61 37.65
CA PRO A 459 -1.24 7.86 37.24
C PRO A 459 -1.26 8.94 38.33
N ASP A 460 -2.24 8.90 39.24
CA ASP A 460 -2.43 9.89 40.29
C ASP A 460 -1.57 9.63 41.55
N ASN A 461 -0.76 8.56 41.56
CA ASN A 461 0.03 8.13 42.72
C ASN A 461 -0.78 7.98 44.02
N GLY A 462 -2.09 7.71 43.92
CA GLY A 462 -3.01 7.65 45.07
C GLY A 462 -2.83 6.43 45.97
N GLY A 463 -1.83 5.57 45.70
CA GLY A 463 -1.61 4.31 46.41
C GLY A 463 -2.67 3.24 46.13
N ALA A 464 -3.58 3.49 45.20
CA ALA A 464 -4.60 2.54 44.77
C ALA A 464 -4.84 2.65 43.26
N VAL A 465 -5.22 1.54 42.64
CA VAL A 465 -5.62 1.44 41.23
C VAL A 465 -7.14 1.32 41.18
N THR A 466 -7.79 2.32 40.56
CA THR A 466 -9.23 2.24 40.30
C THR A 466 -9.51 1.33 39.11
N LEU A 467 -10.72 0.77 39.00
CA LEU A 467 -11.09 -0.07 37.85
C LEU A 467 -10.92 0.68 36.53
N ARG A 468 -11.25 1.98 36.55
CA ARG A 468 -11.05 2.90 35.42
C ARG A 468 -9.56 3.03 35.09
N GLY A 469 -8.72 3.31 36.09
CA GLY A 469 -7.27 3.41 35.91
C GLY A 469 -6.67 2.10 35.36
N MET A 470 -7.20 0.95 35.79
CA MET A 470 -6.82 -0.36 35.25
C MET A 470 -7.20 -0.49 33.77
N VAL A 471 -8.45 -0.18 33.40
CA VAL A 471 -8.90 -0.22 32.00
C VAL A 471 -8.12 0.75 31.12
N GLU A 472 -7.95 1.99 31.56
CA GLU A 472 -7.18 3.01 30.83
C GLU A 472 -5.72 2.61 30.68
N GLY A 473 -5.10 2.07 31.73
CA GLY A 473 -3.74 1.55 31.63
C GLY A 473 -3.64 0.34 30.70
N ILE A 474 -4.65 -0.53 30.62
CA ILE A 474 -4.63 -1.70 29.74
C ILE A 474 -4.74 -1.21 28.30
N LEU A 475 -5.61 -0.24 28.05
CA LEU A 475 -5.74 0.39 26.74
C LEU A 475 -4.48 1.18 26.34
N ARG A 476 -3.74 1.73 27.31
CA ARG A 476 -2.44 2.39 27.08
C ARG A 476 -1.29 1.42 26.84
N LEU A 477 -1.27 0.29 27.54
CA LEU A 477 -0.20 -0.70 27.49
C LEU A 477 -0.41 -1.76 26.41
N ARG A 478 -1.60 -1.78 25.80
CA ARG A 478 -1.96 -2.68 24.72
C ARG A 478 -1.31 -2.26 23.41
N GLY A 479 -0.65 -3.22 22.77
CA GLY A 479 0.04 -3.02 21.50
C GLY A 479 1.56 -2.90 21.69
N GLU A 480 2.31 -3.03 20.60
CA GLU A 480 3.74 -2.75 20.65
C GLU A 480 3.97 -1.26 20.94
N PRO A 481 4.94 -0.90 21.80
CA PRO A 481 5.23 0.49 22.12
C PRO A 481 5.45 1.28 20.83
N HIS A 482 4.60 2.27 20.58
CA HIS A 482 4.63 2.98 19.32
C HIS A 482 5.87 3.89 19.28
N LYS A 483 6.39 4.16 18.07
CA LYS A 483 7.47 5.15 17.88
C LYS A 483 7.10 6.52 18.46
N SER A 484 5.81 6.86 18.51
CA SER A 484 5.29 8.05 19.19
C SER A 484 5.56 8.06 20.69
N ASP A 485 5.51 6.91 21.35
CA ASP A 485 5.72 6.79 22.80
C ASP A 485 7.21 6.93 23.14
N VAL A 486 8.08 6.41 22.25
CA VAL A 486 9.52 6.64 22.32
C VAL A 486 9.85 8.12 22.08
N ILE A 487 9.20 8.77 21.12
CA ILE A 487 9.37 10.21 20.86
C ILE A 487 8.82 11.03 22.02
N ALA A 488 7.65 10.71 22.56
CA ALA A 488 7.06 11.39 23.71
C ALA A 488 7.94 11.23 24.96
N SER A 489 8.51 10.03 25.17
CA SER A 489 9.49 9.78 26.23
C SER A 489 10.77 10.59 26.01
N ALA A 490 11.28 10.64 24.78
CA ALA A 490 12.46 11.44 24.44
C ALA A 490 12.20 12.95 24.62
N MET A 491 11.04 13.47 24.21
CA MET A 491 10.63 14.86 24.42
C MET A 491 10.43 15.16 25.91
N SER A 492 9.88 14.23 26.69
CA SER A 492 9.74 14.38 28.14
C SER A 492 11.12 14.43 28.81
N ILE A 493 12.07 13.60 28.38
CA ILE A 493 13.46 13.63 28.86
C ILE A 493 14.15 14.94 28.49
N GLN A 494 13.99 15.43 27.25
CA GLN A 494 14.52 16.74 26.83
C GLN A 494 13.95 17.87 27.68
N ALA A 495 12.63 17.90 27.92
CA ALA A 495 12.00 18.90 28.77
C ALA A 495 12.49 18.81 30.23
N LEU A 496 12.84 17.62 30.71
CA LEU A 496 13.42 17.41 32.04
C LEU A 496 14.87 17.91 32.10
N HIS A 497 15.65 17.65 31.04
CA HIS A 497 17.02 18.17 30.89
C HIS A 497 17.04 19.70 30.89
N ASP A 498 16.15 20.34 30.12
CA ASP A 498 16.02 21.80 30.07
C ASP A 498 15.69 22.41 31.45
N LYS A 499 14.83 21.73 32.22
CA LYS A 499 14.51 22.14 33.61
C LYS A 499 15.71 21.98 34.52
N PHE A 500 16.48 20.91 34.35
CA PHE A 500 17.68 20.65 35.14
C PHE A 500 18.79 21.68 34.85
N ASP A 501 18.99 22.04 33.58
CA ASP A 501 19.94 23.07 33.16
C ASP A 501 19.56 24.44 33.74
N ARG A 502 18.27 24.80 33.73
CA ARG A 502 17.78 26.01 34.41
C ARG A 502 18.02 25.99 35.91
N PHE A 503 17.82 24.84 36.55
CA PHE A 503 18.07 24.69 37.97
C PHE A 503 19.57 24.81 38.30
N ALA A 504 20.45 24.22 37.48
CA ALA A 504 21.90 24.34 37.61
C ALA A 504 22.37 25.80 37.45
N LEU A 505 21.79 26.54 36.51
CA LEU A 505 22.06 27.97 36.36
C LEU A 505 21.64 28.79 37.59
N MET A 506 20.53 28.45 38.24
CA MET A 506 20.09 29.10 39.48
C MET A 506 20.95 28.76 40.70
N GLN A 507 21.61 27.60 40.72
CA GLN A 507 22.48 27.19 41.82
C GLN A 507 23.95 27.63 41.67
N SER A 508 24.36 28.14 40.51
CA SER A 508 25.71 28.67 40.34
C SER A 508 25.92 29.86 41.31
N PRO A 509 26.78 29.74 42.35
CA PRO A 509 26.92 30.75 43.41
C PRO A 509 27.54 32.07 42.93
N ASN A 510 27.91 32.17 41.66
CA ASN A 510 28.56 33.33 41.09
C ASN A 510 27.55 34.22 40.34
N GLY A 511 26.69 34.86 41.13
CA GLY A 511 26.34 36.26 40.87
C GLY A 511 27.55 37.17 41.12
N VAL A 512 28.65 36.95 40.40
CA VAL A 512 29.84 37.81 40.45
C VAL A 512 30.09 38.35 39.05
N ASN A 513 29.56 39.56 38.84
CA ASN A 513 30.06 40.62 37.97
C ASN A 513 30.50 40.22 36.55
N MET A 514 29.58 40.32 35.60
CA MET A 514 29.94 40.79 34.25
C MET A 514 29.05 41.98 33.89
N SER A 515 29.62 43.16 34.13
CA SER A 515 29.30 44.44 33.48
C SER A 515 29.77 44.44 32.03
#